data_AF-A0AA51I5D2-F1
#
_entry.id   AF-A0AA51I5D2-F1
#
_cell.length_a   1.000
_cell.length_b   1.000
_cell.length_c   1.000
_cell.angle_alpha   90.00
_cell.angle_beta   90.00
_cell.angle_gamma   90.00
#
_symmetry.space_group_name_H-M   'P 1'
#
loop_
_entity.id
_entity.type
_entity.pdbx_description
1 polymer ?
#
loop_
_entity_poly.entity_id
_entity_poly.type
_entity_poly.pdbx_seq_one_letter_code
_entity_poly.pdbx_strand_id
1 'polypeptide(L)' 'VAEEIEEHMLGWNIPEEYQDMVLDHWRSFPAVNKFWHYGLAFIYT' A
#
# COMPACT_ATOMS: atom_id res chain seq x y z
N VAL A 1 -14.51 -8.01 -9.41
CA VAL A 1 -14.02 -6.63 -9.68
C VAL A 1 -13.58 -5.92 -8.39
N ALA A 2 -14.16 -6.22 -7.21
CA ALA A 2 -13.71 -5.63 -5.94
C ALA A 2 -12.35 -6.16 -5.44
N GLU A 3 -12.08 -7.45 -5.64
CA GLU A 3 -10.92 -8.15 -5.05
C GLU A 3 -9.55 -7.63 -5.56
N GLU A 4 -9.46 -7.26 -6.84
CA GLU A 4 -8.22 -6.71 -7.43
C GLU A 4 -7.88 -5.30 -6.93
N ILE A 5 -8.88 -4.55 -6.47
CA ILE A 5 -8.69 -3.19 -5.96
C ILE A 5 -8.08 -3.26 -4.55
N GLU A 6 -8.52 -4.22 -3.73
CA GLU A 6 -8.07 -4.41 -2.34
C GLU A 6 -6.58 -4.76 -2.23
N GLU A 7 -6.05 -5.64 -3.09
CA GLU A 7 -4.60 -5.96 -3.16
C GLU A 7 -3.72 -4.75 -3.51
N HIS A 8 -4.33 -3.70 -4.05
CA HIS A 8 -3.65 -2.49 -4.47
C HIS A 8 -3.90 -1.30 -3.56
N MET A 9 -4.49 -1.48 -2.36
CA MET A 9 -4.66 -0.40 -1.39
C MET A 9 -3.60 -0.44 -0.28
N LEU A 10 -3.12 0.73 0.11
CA LEU A 10 -2.16 0.91 1.19
C LEU A 10 -2.82 0.49 2.52
N GLY A 11 -2.12 -0.31 3.33
CA GLY A 11 -2.60 -0.71 4.65
C GLY A 11 -3.61 -1.86 4.67
N TRP A 12 -3.98 -2.42 3.51
CA TRP A 12 -4.81 -3.63 3.41
C TRP A 12 -4.00 -4.94 3.48
N ASN A 13 -2.67 -4.84 3.43
CA ASN A 13 -1.74 -5.98 3.46
C ASN A 13 -1.40 -6.46 4.89
N ILE A 14 -2.33 -6.30 5.85
CA ILE A 14 -2.08 -6.52 7.28
C ILE A 14 -3.12 -7.53 7.80
N PRO A 15 -2.74 -8.48 8.67
CA PRO A 15 -3.68 -9.45 9.23
C PRO A 15 -4.89 -8.74 9.88
N GLU A 16 -6.08 -9.34 9.79
CA GLU A 16 -7.32 -8.75 10.33
C GLU A 16 -7.19 -8.31 11.80
N GLU A 17 -6.40 -9.05 12.57
CA GLU A 17 -6.10 -8.83 14.00
C GLU A 17 -5.43 -7.48 14.31
N TYR A 18 -4.76 -6.87 13.33
CA TYR A 18 -4.02 -5.61 13.50
C TYR A 18 -4.56 -4.50 12.60
N GLN A 19 -5.71 -4.73 11.94
CA GLN A 19 -6.32 -3.74 11.07
C GLN A 19 -6.56 -2.43 11.84
N ASP A 20 -7.13 -2.50 13.04
CA ASP A 20 -7.45 -1.36 13.92
C ASP A 20 -6.26 -0.45 14.27
N MET A 21 -5.03 -0.94 14.13
CA MET A 21 -3.81 -0.13 14.32
C MET A 21 -3.52 0.81 13.13
N VAL A 22 -4.13 0.56 11.98
CA VAL A 22 -4.00 1.39 10.77
C VAL A 22 -5.10 2.45 10.77
N LEU A 23 -4.71 3.73 10.79
CA LEU A 23 -5.67 4.83 10.63
C LEU A 23 -6.40 4.70 9.29
N ASP A 24 -7.74 4.84 9.32
CA ASP A 24 -8.61 4.77 8.14
C ASP A 24 -8.17 5.67 6.99
N HIS A 25 -7.55 6.82 7.31
CA HIS A 25 -6.96 7.73 6.34
C HIS A 25 -6.05 7.00 5.34
N TRP A 26 -5.17 6.14 5.84
CA TRP A 26 -4.17 5.46 5.02
C TRP A 26 -4.76 4.36 4.13
N ARG A 27 -5.90 3.79 4.52
CA ARG A 27 -6.60 2.73 3.77
C ARG A 27 -7.29 3.20 2.49
N SER A 28 -7.38 4.52 2.29
CA SER A 28 -7.99 5.15 1.12
C SER A 28 -7.01 5.41 -0.03
N PHE A 29 -5.72 5.14 0.16
CA PHE A 29 -4.69 5.37 -0.85
C PHE A 29 -4.32 4.08 -1.58
N PRO A 30 -4.05 4.14 -2.89
CA PRO A 30 -3.46 3.01 -3.59
C PRO A 30 -2.03 2.78 -3.11
N ALA A 31 -1.64 1.51 -3.02
CA ALA A 31 -0.28 1.06 -2.81
C ALA A 31 0.63 1.62 -3.90
N VAL A 32 1.78 2.15 -3.49
CA VAL A 32 2.75 2.74 -4.41
C VAL A 32 3.31 1.63 -5.32
N ASN A 33 3.34 1.91 -6.63
CA ASN A 33 3.91 0.99 -7.60
C ASN A 33 5.41 0.77 -7.33
N LYS A 34 5.84 -0.51 -7.29
CA LYS A 34 7.23 -0.93 -7.09
C LYS A 34 8.27 -0.22 -7.97
N PHE A 35 7.90 0.24 -9.17
CA PHE A 35 8.83 0.97 -10.04
C PHE A 35 9.31 2.29 -9.47
N TRP A 36 8.52 2.93 -8.59
CA TRP A 36 8.97 4.14 -7.88
C TRP A 36 10.13 3.85 -6.94
N HIS A 37 10.17 2.68 -6.29
CA HIS A 37 11.30 2.31 -5.45
C HIS A 37 12.58 2.14 -6.27
N TYR A 38 12.50 1.53 -7.45
CA TYR A 38 13.67 1.41 -8.36
C TYR A 38 14.13 2.77 -8.90
N GLY A 39 13.20 3.65 -9.28
CA GLY A 39 13.52 4.99 -9.77
C GLY A 39 14.16 5.87 -8.69
N LEU A 40 13.63 5.83 -7.47
CA LEU A 40 14.21 6.55 -6.33
C LEU A 40 15.59 6.00 -5.97
N ALA A 41 15.77 4.67 -5.95
CA ALA A 41 17.07 4.07 -5.72
C ALA A 41 18.11 4.58 -6.71
N PHE A 42 17.76 4.69 -8.00
CA PHE A 42 18.67 5.21 -9.02
C PHE A 42 19.08 6.69 -8.83
N ILE A 43 18.19 7.53 -8.28
CA ILE A 43 18.47 8.96 -8.04
C ILE A 43 19.31 9.17 -6.77
N TYR A 44 19.13 8.30 -5.78
CA TYR A 44 19.77 8.43 -4.45
C TYR A 44 20.98 7.49 -4.23
N THR A 45 21.44 6.77 -5.25
CA THR A 45 22.74 6.07 -5.29
C THR A 45 23.84 6.97 -5.85
#